data_AF-A0A4Q5S268-F1
#
_entry.id   AF-A0A4Q5S268-F1
#
_cell.length_a   1.000
_cell.length_b   1.000
_cell.length_c   1.000
_cell.angle_alpha   90.00
_cell.angle_beta   90.00
_cell.angle_gamma   90.00
#
_symmetry.space_group_name_H-M   'P 1'
#
loop_
_entity.id
_entity.type
_entity.pdbx_description
1 polymer ?
#
loop_
_entity_poly.entity_id
_entity_poly.type
_entity_poly.pdbx_seq_one_letter_code
_entity_poly.pdbx_strand_id
1 'polypeptide(L)'
;MGDVKGDFPYLDTQAARMLASGIQRASVRDGISLRQLGKRLGYKQAVVLSHMASGRVPIPIDRAQDLATTLEVDPKMFLAAVLDQRHPDVDWALITGMHDTAGSTFHLAADLTGGRAVDELTPGQRAVMREVAADPQASRRWLSVHEVEAVEMLRELRPTMVREGLGPGDRRALRDALTRK
;
A
#
# COMPACT_ATOMS: atom_id res chain seq x y z
N MET A 1 25.46 -19.43 -3.47
CA MET A 1 24.27 -18.56 -3.66
C MET A 1 24.80 -17.13 -3.66
N GLY A 2 24.99 -16.53 -4.84
CA GLY A 2 25.66 -15.23 -4.99
C GLY A 2 24.77 -14.08 -4.52
N ASP A 3 25.38 -13.11 -3.86
CA ASP A 3 24.74 -11.98 -3.19
C ASP A 3 24.15 -10.99 -4.22
N VAL A 4 22.85 -11.11 -4.50
CA VAL A 4 22.12 -10.27 -5.50
C VAL A 4 22.13 -8.78 -5.11
N LYS A 5 22.45 -8.45 -3.85
CA LYS A 5 22.57 -7.07 -3.37
C LYS A 5 23.73 -6.27 -3.98
N GLY A 6 24.75 -6.94 -4.53
CA GLY A 6 25.95 -6.25 -5.04
C GLY A 6 25.74 -5.49 -6.36
N ASP A 7 24.81 -5.93 -7.21
CA ASP A 7 24.68 -5.42 -8.58
C ASP A 7 23.57 -4.37 -8.77
N PHE A 8 22.62 -4.29 -7.83
CA PHE A 8 21.44 -3.40 -7.91
C PHE A 8 21.12 -2.77 -6.54
N PRO A 9 21.98 -1.88 -6.03
CA PRO A 9 21.89 -1.35 -4.67
C PRO A 9 20.60 -0.56 -4.37
N TYR A 10 19.92 -0.05 -5.41
CA TYR A 10 18.73 0.78 -5.26
C TYR A 10 17.44 0.11 -5.74
N LEU A 11 17.46 -1.19 -6.02
CA LEU A 11 16.31 -1.92 -6.59
C LEU A 11 15.03 -1.73 -5.77
N ASP A 12 15.15 -1.80 -4.45
CA ASP A 12 14.02 -1.75 -3.52
C ASP A 12 13.61 -0.32 -3.11
N THR A 13 14.28 0.69 -3.66
CA THR A 13 13.97 2.09 -3.34
C THR A 13 12.68 2.53 -4.03
N GLN A 14 11.91 3.37 -3.34
CA GLN A 14 10.67 3.92 -3.89
C GLN A 14 10.92 4.68 -5.20
N ALA A 15 12.03 5.41 -5.30
CA ALA A 15 12.38 6.18 -6.49
C ALA A 15 12.58 5.30 -7.73
N ALA A 16 13.31 4.18 -7.61
CA ALA A 16 13.51 3.23 -8.71
C ALA A 16 12.19 2.65 -9.19
N ARG A 17 11.32 2.24 -8.26
CA ARG A 17 9.96 1.74 -8.57
C ARG A 17 9.11 2.79 -9.29
N MET A 18 9.07 4.02 -8.77
CA MET A 18 8.31 5.13 -9.38
C MET A 18 8.80 5.43 -10.80
N LEU A 19 10.12 5.42 -11.02
CA LEU A 19 10.71 5.62 -12.34
C LEU A 19 10.35 4.47 -13.29
N ALA A 20 10.50 3.21 -12.86
CA ALA A 20 10.17 2.03 -13.66
C ALA A 20 8.69 2.02 -14.08
N SER A 21 7.79 2.26 -13.12
CA SER A 21 6.36 2.38 -13.41
C SER A 21 6.03 3.56 -14.32
N GLY A 22 6.68 4.72 -14.14
CA GLY A 22 6.52 5.88 -15.01
C GLY A 22 6.94 5.60 -16.45
N ILE A 23 8.08 4.94 -16.65
CA ILE A 23 8.56 4.51 -17.97
C ILE A 23 7.58 3.53 -18.63
N GLN A 24 7.10 2.53 -17.89
CA GLN A 24 6.14 1.55 -18.40
C GLN A 24 4.85 2.23 -18.85
N ARG A 25 4.29 3.12 -18.03
CA ARG A 25 3.08 3.89 -18.38
C ARG A 25 3.30 4.76 -19.62
N ALA A 26 4.40 5.49 -19.68
CA ALA A 26 4.71 6.33 -20.84
C ALA A 26 4.87 5.49 -22.12
N SER A 27 5.46 4.30 -22.03
CA SER A 27 5.61 3.40 -23.17
C SER A 27 4.27 2.85 -23.68
N VAL A 28 3.37 2.47 -22.77
CA VAL A 28 2.01 2.01 -23.12
C VAL A 28 1.15 3.16 -23.67
N ARG A 29 1.19 4.33 -23.03
CA ARG A 29 0.38 5.50 -23.39
C ARG A 29 0.80 6.12 -24.72
N ASP A 30 2.09 6.39 -24.88
CA ASP A 30 2.61 7.14 -26.02
C ASP A 30 3.15 6.24 -27.13
N GLY A 31 3.19 4.91 -26.93
CA GLY A 31 3.76 3.96 -27.87
C GLY A 31 5.26 4.12 -28.12
N ILE A 32 5.96 4.84 -27.22
CA ILE A 32 7.39 5.16 -27.38
C ILE A 32 8.29 4.13 -26.72
N SER A 33 9.42 3.86 -27.36
CA SER A 33 10.49 3.05 -26.78
C SER A 33 11.28 3.80 -25.72
N LEU A 34 11.94 3.06 -24.82
CA LEU A 34 12.88 3.62 -23.84
C LEU A 34 13.97 4.49 -24.49
N ARG A 35 14.37 4.15 -25.72
CA ARG A 35 15.35 4.93 -26.49
C ARG A 35 14.83 6.30 -26.90
N GLN A 36 13.59 6.36 -27.38
CA GLN A 36 12.93 7.62 -27.73
C GLN A 36 12.69 8.48 -26.48
N LEU A 37 12.27 7.85 -25.38
CA LEU A 37 12.09 8.50 -24.09
C LEU A 37 13.42 9.09 -23.57
N GLY A 38 14.52 8.33 -23.64
CA GLY A 38 15.87 8.82 -23.30
C GLY A 38 16.28 10.04 -24.11
N LYS A 39 16.03 10.02 -25.43
CA LYS A 39 16.31 11.16 -26.30
C LYS A 39 15.48 12.39 -25.93
N ARG A 40 14.19 12.21 -25.63
CA ARG A 40 13.28 13.29 -25.20
C ARG A 40 13.72 13.93 -23.88
N LEU A 41 14.25 13.11 -22.97
CA LEU A 41 14.82 13.51 -21.69
C LEU A 41 16.27 14.00 -21.79
N GLY A 42 16.83 14.18 -22.98
CA GLY A 42 18.20 14.69 -23.16
C GLY A 42 19.32 13.72 -22.76
N TYR A 43 19.02 12.44 -22.52
CA TYR A 43 20.04 11.43 -22.24
C TYR A 43 20.71 10.96 -23.52
N LYS A 44 22.05 11.06 -23.57
CA LYS A 44 22.86 10.53 -24.69
C LYS A 44 22.71 9.03 -24.88
N GLN A 45 22.51 8.30 -23.77
CA GLN A 45 22.36 6.84 -23.74
C GLN A 45 21.12 6.46 -22.96
N ALA A 46 20.15 5.83 -23.62
CA ALA A 46 18.89 5.39 -22.98
C ALA A 46 19.08 4.27 -21.96
N VAL A 47 20.20 3.56 -22.01
CA VAL A 47 20.60 2.56 -21.01
C VAL A 47 20.66 3.15 -19.60
N VAL A 48 21.00 4.44 -19.47
CA VAL A 48 21.04 5.12 -18.16
C VAL A 48 19.65 5.11 -17.49
N LEU A 49 18.57 5.31 -18.26
CA LEU A 49 17.21 5.20 -17.73
C LEU A 49 16.90 3.78 -17.25
N SER A 50 17.33 2.76 -17.99
CA SER A 50 17.17 1.36 -17.60
C SER A 50 17.91 1.06 -16.29
N HIS A 51 19.16 1.51 -16.17
CA HIS A 51 19.97 1.32 -14.96
C HIS A 51 19.38 2.03 -13.75
N MET A 52 18.79 3.21 -13.92
CA MET A 52 18.10 3.90 -12.82
C MET A 52 16.82 3.16 -12.44
N ALA A 53 16.04 2.70 -13.42
CA ALA A 53 14.78 1.99 -13.18
C ALA A 53 15.00 0.62 -12.53
N SER A 54 16.10 -0.07 -12.84
CA SER A 54 16.49 -1.32 -12.18
C SER A 54 17.24 -1.12 -10.86
N GLY A 55 17.51 0.13 -10.48
CA GLY A 55 18.24 0.43 -9.25
C GLY A 55 19.74 0.09 -9.28
N ARG A 56 20.34 -0.06 -10.47
CA ARG A 56 21.79 -0.22 -10.65
C ARG A 56 22.55 1.06 -10.37
N VAL A 57 21.95 2.20 -10.69
CA VAL A 57 22.50 3.54 -10.43
C VAL A 57 21.44 4.44 -9.79
N PRO A 58 21.83 5.40 -8.93
CA PRO A 58 20.86 6.28 -8.29
C PRO A 58 20.35 7.33 -9.28
N ILE A 59 19.13 7.79 -9.04
CA ILE A 59 18.49 8.85 -9.82
C ILE A 59 19.13 10.20 -9.45
N PRO A 60 19.57 11.03 -10.41
CA PRO A 60 20.11 12.36 -10.11
C PRO A 60 19.03 13.33 -9.60
N ILE A 61 19.30 14.03 -8.49
CA ILE A 61 18.37 14.99 -7.88
C ILE A 61 18.05 16.14 -8.85
N ASP A 62 19.07 16.64 -9.54
CA ASP A 62 18.99 17.69 -10.56
C ASP A 62 18.11 17.30 -11.76
N ARG A 63 17.94 16.01 -12.02
CA ARG A 63 17.07 15.49 -13.10
C ARG A 63 15.70 15.05 -12.61
N ALA A 64 15.44 15.03 -11.30
CA ALA A 64 14.22 14.46 -10.73
C ALA A 64 12.95 15.19 -11.21
N GLN A 65 12.98 16.52 -11.26
CA GLN A 65 11.84 17.33 -11.71
C GLN A 65 11.51 17.11 -13.19
N ASP A 66 12.52 17.11 -14.06
CA ASP A 66 12.35 16.86 -15.51
C ASP A 66 11.79 15.45 -15.76
N LEU A 67 12.31 14.46 -15.03
CA LEU A 67 11.85 13.07 -15.08
C LEU A 67 10.39 12.96 -14.65
N ALA A 68 10.03 13.52 -13.49
CA ALA A 68 8.67 13.47 -12.97
C ALA A 68 7.66 14.12 -13.94
N THR A 69 8.00 15.30 -14.46
CA THR A 69 7.14 16.03 -15.41
C THR A 69 6.94 15.24 -16.70
N THR A 70 8.01 14.67 -17.26
CA THR A 70 7.92 13.93 -18.53
C THR A 70 7.18 12.59 -18.38
N LEU A 71 7.30 11.96 -17.21
CA LEU A 71 6.71 10.65 -16.92
C LEU A 71 5.33 10.74 -16.26
N GLU A 72 4.81 11.96 -16.06
CA GLU A 72 3.57 12.23 -15.34
C GLU A 72 3.52 11.52 -13.98
N VAL A 73 4.63 11.60 -13.27
CA VAL A 73 4.76 11.17 -11.87
C VAL A 73 4.64 12.41 -11.01
N ASP A 74 3.99 12.32 -9.85
CA ASP A 74 3.91 13.45 -8.93
C ASP A 74 5.31 13.98 -8.59
N PRO A 75 5.65 15.25 -8.93
CA PRO A 75 7.01 15.75 -8.77
C PRO A 75 7.47 15.86 -7.32
N LYS A 76 6.56 16.12 -6.37
CA LYS A 76 6.90 16.24 -4.95
C LYS A 76 7.23 14.87 -4.36
N MET A 77 6.36 13.89 -4.62
CA MET A 77 6.55 12.50 -4.19
C MET A 77 7.80 11.89 -4.82
N PHE A 78 8.04 12.15 -6.10
CA PHE A 78 9.22 11.63 -6.78
C PHE A 78 10.51 12.26 -6.25
N LEU A 79 10.53 13.59 -6.06
CA LEU A 79 11.71 14.27 -5.50
C LEU A 79 12.03 13.77 -4.09
N ALA A 80 11.03 13.63 -3.23
CA ALA A 80 11.22 13.08 -1.88
C ALA A 80 11.83 11.67 -1.92
N ALA A 81 11.30 10.79 -2.79
CA ALA A 81 11.83 9.44 -2.95
C ALA A 81 13.29 9.45 -3.48
N VAL A 82 13.65 10.38 -4.37
CA VAL A 82 15.02 10.52 -4.89
C VAL A 82 15.99 11.03 -3.82
N LEU A 83 15.53 11.93 -2.93
CA LEU A 83 16.31 12.42 -1.80
C LEU A 83 16.60 11.29 -0.80
N ASP A 84 15.56 10.52 -0.44
CA ASP A 84 15.66 9.35 0.43
C ASP A 84 16.62 8.29 -0.15
N GLN A 85 16.52 8.00 -1.45
CA GLN A 85 17.42 7.07 -2.14
C GLN A 85 18.91 7.45 -2.01
N ARG A 86 19.25 8.75 -1.99
CA ARG A 86 20.65 9.22 -1.96
C ARG A 86 21.17 9.50 -0.57
N HIS A 87 20.28 9.86 0.33
CA HIS A 87 20.61 10.24 1.70
C HIS A 87 19.62 9.55 2.65
N PRO A 88 19.70 8.21 2.77
CA PRO A 88 18.77 7.43 3.59
C PRO A 88 18.92 7.74 5.09
N ASP A 89 20.07 8.26 5.51
CA ASP A 89 20.34 8.62 6.90
C ASP A 89 19.77 10.00 7.29
N VAL A 90 19.17 10.74 6.34
CA VAL A 90 18.64 12.08 6.56
C VAL A 90 17.12 12.02 6.65
N ASP A 91 16.57 12.51 7.77
CA ASP A 91 15.14 12.69 7.93
C ASP A 91 14.65 13.90 7.11
N TRP A 92 14.26 13.64 5.86
CA TRP A 92 13.74 14.66 4.95
C TRP A 92 12.33 15.15 5.32
N ALA A 93 11.63 14.48 6.24
CA ALA A 93 10.31 14.93 6.69
C ALA A 93 10.41 16.28 7.42
N LEU A 94 11.54 16.54 8.07
CA LEU A 94 11.84 17.81 8.76
C LEU A 94 11.86 19.03 7.82
N ILE A 95 12.25 18.83 6.56
CA ILE A 95 12.43 19.92 5.57
C ILE A 95 11.22 20.01 4.64
N THR A 96 10.73 18.86 4.18
CA THR A 96 9.71 18.80 3.13
C THR A 96 8.30 19.00 3.66
N GLY A 97 8.07 18.85 4.97
CA GLY A 97 6.74 18.80 5.56
C GLY A 97 5.88 17.65 5.01
N MET A 98 6.47 16.78 4.18
CA MET A 98 5.88 15.54 3.75
C MET A 98 6.07 14.58 4.92
N HIS A 99 5.14 14.62 5.87
CA HIS A 99 4.87 13.43 6.66
C HIS A 99 4.55 12.33 5.67
N ASP A 100 5.41 11.33 5.70
CA ASP A 100 5.52 10.17 4.86
C ASP A 100 4.16 9.59 4.45
N THR A 101 3.51 10.10 3.41
CA THR A 101 2.17 9.62 3.00
C THR A 101 2.29 8.35 2.17
N ALA A 102 3.41 8.12 1.47
CA ALA A 102 3.63 6.87 0.72
C ALA A 102 4.13 5.74 1.62
N GLY A 103 5.06 6.00 2.53
CA GLY A 103 5.45 5.04 3.57
C GLY A 103 4.31 4.82 4.55
N SER A 104 3.59 5.85 4.99
CA SER A 104 2.41 5.69 5.86
C SER A 104 1.30 4.88 5.19
N THR A 105 1.02 5.03 3.89
CA THR A 105 -0.03 4.20 3.25
C THR A 105 0.38 2.73 3.12
N PHE A 106 1.66 2.45 2.83
CA PHE A 106 2.17 1.08 2.77
C PHE A 106 2.31 0.44 4.16
N HIS A 107 2.75 1.21 5.16
CA HIS A 107 2.79 0.77 6.56
C HIS A 107 1.38 0.60 7.13
N LEU A 108 0.43 1.47 6.80
CA LEU A 108 -0.97 1.30 7.18
C LEU A 108 -1.58 0.06 6.52
N ALA A 109 -1.29 -0.19 5.24
CA ALA A 109 -1.74 -1.39 4.57
C ALA A 109 -1.15 -2.66 5.21
N ALA A 110 0.14 -2.65 5.55
CA ALA A 110 0.77 -3.74 6.28
C ALA A 110 0.20 -3.90 7.70
N ASP A 111 -0.03 -2.82 8.43
CA ASP A 111 -0.61 -2.86 9.78
C ASP A 111 -2.04 -3.43 9.75
N LEU A 112 -2.84 -3.04 8.75
CA LEU A 112 -4.22 -3.51 8.56
C LEU A 112 -4.32 -5.00 8.17
N THR A 113 -3.26 -5.57 7.59
CA THR A 113 -3.21 -6.98 7.16
C THR A 113 -2.39 -7.88 8.09
N GLY A 114 -1.84 -7.32 9.17
CA GLY A 114 -0.97 -8.01 10.11
C GLY A 114 0.41 -8.33 9.54
N GLY A 115 0.98 -7.40 8.78
CA GLY A 115 2.31 -7.48 8.15
C GLY A 115 2.33 -8.18 6.80
N ARG A 116 1.17 -8.58 6.24
CA ARG A 116 1.07 -9.31 4.97
C ARG A 116 0.78 -8.40 3.80
N ALA A 117 1.24 -8.76 2.60
CA ALA A 117 0.83 -8.02 1.42
C ALA A 117 -0.66 -8.29 1.10
N VAL A 118 -1.34 -7.33 0.47
CA VAL A 118 -2.81 -7.43 0.19
C VAL A 118 -3.15 -8.59 -0.76
N ASP A 119 -2.20 -8.94 -1.64
CA ASP A 119 -2.28 -10.07 -2.56
C ASP A 119 -2.09 -11.43 -1.87
N GLU A 120 -1.42 -11.48 -0.72
CA GLU A 120 -1.25 -12.67 0.12
C GLU A 120 -2.51 -13.04 0.93
N LEU A 121 -3.47 -12.13 1.03
CA LEU A 121 -4.74 -12.39 1.70
C LEU A 121 -5.57 -13.44 0.94
N THR A 122 -6.39 -14.21 1.66
CA THR A 122 -7.33 -15.12 0.99
C THR A 122 -8.43 -14.33 0.27
N PRO A 123 -9.07 -14.91 -0.76
CA PRO A 123 -10.21 -14.27 -1.42
C PRO A 123 -11.33 -13.86 -0.45
N GLY A 124 -11.58 -14.67 0.59
CA GLY A 124 -12.55 -14.38 1.65
C GLY A 124 -12.14 -13.19 2.50
N GLN A 125 -10.87 -13.09 2.91
CA GLN A 125 -10.36 -11.96 3.68
C GLN A 125 -10.46 -10.65 2.89
N ARG A 126 -10.10 -10.66 1.60
CA ARG A 126 -10.25 -9.48 0.74
C ARG A 126 -11.70 -9.06 0.54
N ALA A 127 -12.63 -10.01 0.49
CA ALA A 127 -14.06 -9.71 0.37
C ALA A 127 -14.59 -9.05 1.65
N VAL A 128 -14.26 -9.60 2.82
CA VAL A 128 -14.60 -9.03 4.13
C VAL A 128 -14.03 -7.62 4.29
N MET A 129 -12.74 -7.41 3.99
CA MET A 129 -12.13 -6.08 4.08
C MET A 129 -12.82 -5.05 3.16
N ARG A 130 -13.22 -5.45 1.95
CA ARG A 130 -13.97 -4.59 1.04
C ARG A 130 -15.35 -4.22 1.59
N GLU A 131 -16.05 -5.17 2.20
CA GLU A 131 -17.36 -4.92 2.79
C GLU A 131 -17.27 -4.01 4.02
N VAL A 132 -16.30 -4.25 4.90
CA VAL A 132 -16.00 -3.41 6.07
C VAL A 132 -15.65 -1.98 5.65
N ALA A 133 -14.76 -1.82 4.66
CA ALA A 133 -14.35 -0.50 4.19
C ALA A 133 -15.47 0.29 3.50
N ALA A 134 -16.44 -0.42 2.90
CA ALA A 134 -17.60 0.19 2.26
C ALA A 134 -18.71 0.57 3.26
N ASP A 135 -18.67 0.09 4.50
CA ASP A 135 -19.66 0.37 5.53
C ASP A 135 -19.22 1.53 6.45
N PRO A 136 -19.85 2.71 6.36
CA PRO A 136 -19.51 3.87 7.19
C PRO A 136 -19.82 3.64 8.70
N GLN A 137 -20.56 2.58 9.05
CA GLN A 137 -20.83 2.19 10.43
C GLN A 137 -20.32 0.77 10.74
N ALA A 138 -19.20 0.37 10.13
CA ALA A 138 -18.63 -0.96 10.29
C ALA A 138 -18.50 -1.41 11.76
N SER A 139 -18.09 -0.53 12.68
CA SER A 139 -17.95 -0.84 14.11
C SER A 139 -19.24 -1.20 14.84
N ARG A 140 -20.42 -0.94 14.25
CA ARG A 140 -21.73 -1.29 14.81
C ARG A 140 -22.29 -2.60 14.25
N ARG A 141 -21.86 -2.98 13.05
CA ARG A 141 -22.38 -4.14 12.32
C ARG A 141 -21.44 -5.35 12.38
N TRP A 142 -20.14 -5.08 12.53
CA TRP A 142 -19.11 -6.11 12.56
C TRP A 142 -18.63 -6.38 13.97
N LEU A 143 -18.26 -7.64 14.20
CA LEU A 143 -17.80 -8.13 15.50
C LEU A 143 -16.31 -7.85 15.65
N SER A 144 -15.92 -7.27 16.79
CA SER A 144 -14.54 -7.26 17.24
C SER A 144 -14.08 -8.67 17.62
N VAL A 145 -12.76 -8.88 17.69
CA VAL A 145 -12.15 -10.16 18.10
C VAL A 145 -12.68 -10.63 19.46
N HIS A 146 -12.99 -9.70 20.37
CA HIS A 146 -13.53 -10.01 21.69
C HIS A 146 -15.02 -10.40 21.66
N GLU A 147 -15.76 -9.99 20.63
CA GLU A 147 -17.18 -10.34 20.47
C GLU A 147 -17.37 -11.66 19.71
N VAL A 148 -16.36 -12.11 18.95
CA VAL A 148 -16.44 -13.34 18.15
C VAL A 148 -16.79 -14.55 19.02
N GLU A 149 -16.09 -14.74 20.14
CA GLU A 149 -16.32 -15.90 21.03
C GLU A 149 -17.75 -15.92 21.58
N ALA A 150 -18.25 -14.77 22.04
CA ALA A 150 -19.61 -14.65 22.55
C ALA A 150 -20.65 -14.93 21.45
N VAL A 151 -20.42 -14.45 20.22
CA VAL A 151 -21.34 -14.66 19.11
C VAL A 151 -21.26 -16.09 18.55
N GLU A 152 -20.09 -16.70 18.54
CA GLU A 152 -19.93 -18.12 18.20
C GLU A 152 -20.70 -19.01 19.17
N MET A 153 -20.55 -18.76 20.48
CA MET A 153 -21.33 -19.44 21.51
C MET A 153 -22.83 -19.24 21.30
N LEU A 154 -23.28 -18.03 20.96
CA LEU A 154 -24.69 -17.78 20.65
C LEU A 154 -25.16 -18.50 19.37
N ARG A 155 -24.32 -18.60 18.34
CA ARG A 155 -24.63 -19.34 17.11
C ARG A 155 -24.75 -20.84 17.36
N GLU A 156 -23.90 -21.40 18.22
CA GLU A 156 -23.97 -22.81 18.62
C GLU A 156 -25.24 -23.08 19.43
N LEU A 157 -25.54 -22.24 20.42
CA LEU A 157 -26.70 -22.42 21.31
C LEU A 157 -28.04 -22.10 20.63
N ARG A 158 -28.03 -21.21 19.63
CA ARG A 158 -29.21 -20.78 18.86
C ARG A 158 -28.89 -20.68 17.36
N PRO A 159 -28.84 -21.80 16.63
CA PRO A 159 -28.47 -21.81 15.21
C PRO A 159 -29.41 -20.99 14.31
N THR A 160 -30.69 -20.90 14.67
CA THR A 160 -31.70 -20.10 13.95
C THR A 160 -31.40 -18.59 13.98
N MET A 161 -30.60 -18.13 14.94
CA MET A 161 -30.20 -16.72 15.08
C MET A 161 -29.52 -16.19 13.81
N VAL A 162 -28.77 -17.02 13.09
CA VAL A 162 -28.04 -16.60 11.88
C VAL A 162 -28.99 -16.14 10.77
N ARG A 163 -30.20 -16.70 10.73
CA ARG A 163 -31.21 -16.39 9.69
C ARG A 163 -32.31 -15.46 10.18
N GLU A 164 -32.77 -15.65 11.42
CA GLU A 164 -33.98 -15.01 11.95
C GLU A 164 -33.66 -13.97 13.04
N GLY A 165 -32.40 -13.86 13.43
CA GLY A 165 -31.98 -13.07 14.58
C GLY A 165 -32.42 -13.70 15.91
N LEU A 166 -32.13 -13.02 17.01
CA LEU A 166 -32.57 -13.48 18.34
C LEU A 166 -34.08 -13.25 18.51
N GLY A 167 -34.79 -14.27 19.01
CA GLY A 167 -36.21 -14.16 19.33
C GLY A 167 -36.48 -13.18 20.50
N PRO A 168 -37.73 -12.68 20.66
CA PRO A 168 -38.08 -11.76 21.75
C PRO A 168 -37.85 -12.34 23.15
N GLY A 169 -38.01 -13.66 23.31
CA GLY A 169 -37.73 -14.38 24.56
C GLY A 169 -36.25 -14.41 24.90
N ASP A 170 -35.41 -14.80 23.94
CA ASP A 170 -33.95 -14.86 24.14
C ASP A 170 -33.37 -13.46 24.41
N ARG A 171 -33.85 -12.41 23.71
CA ARG A 171 -33.42 -11.03 23.99
C ARG A 171 -33.73 -10.57 25.41
N ARG A 172 -34.88 -10.97 25.98
CA ARG A 172 -35.23 -10.66 27.37
C ARG A 172 -34.32 -11.41 28.33
N ALA A 173 -34.13 -12.72 28.12
CA ALA A 173 -33.26 -13.53 28.95
C ALA A 173 -31.81 -13.01 28.97
N LEU A 174 -31.25 -12.63 27.81
CA LEU A 174 -29.93 -12.02 27.70
C LEU A 174 -29.85 -10.69 28.45
N ARG A 175 -30.88 -9.84 28.30
CA ARG A 175 -30.93 -8.55 29.01
C ARG A 175 -30.96 -8.76 30.52
N ASP A 176 -31.81 -9.66 31.01
CA ASP A 176 -31.96 -9.93 32.44
C ASP A 176 -30.67 -10.54 33.04
N ALA A 177 -29.98 -11.41 32.29
CA ALA A 177 -28.73 -12.01 32.71
C ALA A 177 -27.58 -11.00 32.78
N LEU A 178 -27.48 -10.08 31.81
CA LEU A 178 -26.38 -9.10 31.73
C LEU A 178 -26.60 -7.84 32.58
N THR A 179 -27.83 -7.56 33.00
CA THR A 179 -28.16 -6.38 33.84
C THR A 179 -28.25 -6.69 35.32
N ARG A 180 -28.28 -7.97 35.72
CA ARG A 180 -28.06 -8.38 37.11
C ARG A 180 -26.58 -8.24 37.46
N LYS A 181 -26.20 -7.04 37.93
CA LYS A 181 -25.05 -6.85 38.80
C LYS A 181 -25.45 -7.07 40.25
#